data_AF-A0A931UMJ9-F1
#
_entry.id   AF-A0A931UMJ9-F1
#
_cell.length_a   1.000
_cell.length_b   1.000
_cell.length_c   1.000
_cell.angle_alpha   90.00
_cell.angle_beta   90.00
_cell.angle_gamma   90.00
#
_symmetry.space_group_name_H-M   'P 1'
#
loop_
_entity.id
_entity.type
_entity.pdbx_description
1 polymer ?
#
loop_
_entity_poly.entity_id
_entity_poly.type
_entity_poly.pdbx_seq_one_letter_code
_entity_poly.pdbx_strand_id
1 'polypeptide(L)'
;MAFRFRLATLLRYRQLLEERAQVELAAATLALTQESRKLEALKEDHRRLQAELRQEQQAAFTAGTARLYDLALRRMAGRVLTQQAQVTRHEELVKTGM
;
A
#
# COMPACT_ATOMS: atom_id res chain seq x y z
N MET A 1 13.52 -43.61 -27.46
CA MET A 1 12.32 -42.89 -26.93
C MET A 1 12.55 -42.06 -25.66
N ALA A 2 13.69 -42.17 -24.96
CA ALA A 2 13.93 -41.46 -23.69
C ALA A 2 13.99 -39.91 -23.77
N PHE A 3 14.37 -39.34 -24.92
CA PHE A 3 14.53 -37.89 -25.09
C PHE A 3 13.20 -37.12 -25.05
N ARG A 4 12.13 -37.68 -25.63
CA ARG A 4 10.78 -37.06 -25.63
C ARG A 4 10.17 -36.99 -24.23
N PHE A 5 10.42 -38.01 -23.40
CA PHE A 5 9.94 -38.04 -22.01
C PHE A 5 10.61 -36.96 -21.16
N ARG A 6 11.95 -36.82 -21.25
CA ARG A 6 12.68 -35.76 -20.55
C ARG A 6 12.25 -34.35 -20.95
N LEU A 7 12.03 -34.11 -22.25
CA LEU A 7 11.54 -32.81 -22.74
C LEU A 7 10.12 -32.51 -22.23
N ALA A 8 9.21 -33.49 -22.25
CA ALA A 8 7.85 -33.32 -21.73
C ALA A 8 7.84 -33.02 -20.22
N THR A 9 8.71 -33.66 -19.44
CA THR A 9 8.87 -33.36 -18.00
C THR A 9 9.38 -31.94 -17.77
N LEU A 10 10.37 -31.49 -18.55
CA LEU A 10 10.89 -30.12 -18.45
C LEU A 10 9.83 -29.07 -18.81
N LEU A 11 9.03 -29.32 -19.85
CA LEU A 11 7.93 -28.42 -20.23
C LEU A 11 6.86 -28.32 -19.15
N ARG A 12 6.46 -29.45 -18.55
CA ARG A 12 5.52 -29.45 -17.42
C ARG A 12 6.07 -28.71 -16.20
N TYR A 13 7.35 -28.90 -15.90
CA TYR A 13 7.98 -28.19 -14.78
C TYR A 13 8.04 -26.68 -15.04
N ARG A 14 8.33 -26.26 -16.27
CA ARG A 14 8.28 -24.85 -16.67
C ARG A 14 6.87 -24.26 -16.54
N GLN A 15 5.84 -24.97 -16.99
CA GLN A 15 4.45 -24.54 -16.82
C GLN A 15 4.08 -24.36 -15.35
N LEU A 16 4.49 -25.30 -14.49
CA LEU A 16 4.27 -25.19 -13.05
C LEU A 16 4.95 -23.93 -12.45
N LEU A 17 6.18 -23.62 -12.89
CA LEU A 17 6.89 -22.41 -12.47
C LEU A 17 6.17 -21.14 -12.94
N GLU A 18 5.66 -21.13 -14.18
CA GLU A 18 4.91 -20.02 -14.75
C GLU A 18 3.59 -19.79 -13.98
N GLU A 19 2.83 -20.86 -13.71
CA GLU A 19 1.61 -20.81 -12.90
C GLU A 19 1.89 -20.27 -11.49
N ARG A 20 2.97 -20.75 -10.86
CA ARG A 20 3.38 -20.29 -9.53
C ARG A 20 3.75 -18.80 -9.53
N ALA A 21 4.52 -18.36 -10.52
CA ALA A 21 4.89 -16.95 -10.66
C ALA A 21 3.64 -16.06 -10.86
N GLN A 22 2.65 -16.51 -11.63
CA GLN A 22 1.38 -15.80 -11.79
C GLN A 22 0.60 -15.68 -10.48
N VAL A 23 0.55 -16.74 -9.67
CA VAL A 23 -0.10 -16.71 -8.36
C VAL A 23 0.62 -15.76 -7.41
N GLU A 24 1.95 -15.81 -7.36
CA GLU A 24 2.76 -14.91 -6.53
C GLU A 24 2.59 -13.44 -6.95
N LEU A 25 2.56 -13.15 -8.25
CA LEU A 25 2.28 -11.82 -8.79
C LEU A 25 0.88 -11.32 -8.43
N ALA A 26 -0.14 -12.18 -8.55
CA ALA A 26 -1.51 -11.83 -8.18
C ALA A 26 -1.62 -11.48 -6.68
N ALA A 27 -0.96 -12.26 -5.82
CA ALA A 27 -0.93 -12.00 -4.38
C ALA A 27 -0.23 -10.66 -4.05
N ALA A 28 0.92 -10.38 -4.68
CA ALA A 28 1.65 -9.13 -4.50
C ALA A 28 0.83 -7.90 -4.98
N THR A 29 0.14 -8.04 -6.12
CA THR A 29 -0.73 -6.99 -6.68
C THR A 29 -1.92 -6.71 -5.77
N LEU A 30 -2.51 -7.75 -5.19
CA LEU A 30 -3.60 -7.61 -4.22
C LEU A 30 -3.12 -6.87 -2.96
N ALA A 31 -1.98 -7.27 -2.41
CA ALA A 31 -1.38 -6.61 -1.25
C ALA A 31 -1.11 -5.12 -1.53
N LEU A 32 -0.50 -4.79 -2.68
CA LEU A 32 -0.29 -3.41 -3.10
C LEU A 32 -1.60 -2.62 -3.16
N THR A 33 -2.64 -3.20 -3.76
CA THR A 33 -3.96 -2.56 -3.85
C THR A 33 -4.55 -2.27 -2.47
N GLN A 34 -4.41 -3.19 -1.52
CA GLN A 34 -4.90 -3.01 -0.16
C GLN A 34 -4.13 -1.91 0.58
N GLU A 35 -2.80 -1.90 0.48
CA GLU A 35 -1.97 -0.87 1.11
C GLU A 35 -2.20 0.52 0.49
N SER A 36 -2.41 0.61 -0.82
CA SER A 36 -2.78 1.85 -1.51
C SER A 36 -4.14 2.37 -1.06
N ARG A 37 -5.14 1.50 -0.85
CA ARG A 37 -6.44 1.91 -0.31
C ARG A 37 -6.34 2.45 1.12
N LYS A 38 -5.52 1.83 1.97
CA LYS A 38 -5.27 2.35 3.33
C LYS A 38 -4.61 3.72 3.30
N LEU A 39 -3.66 3.93 2.38
CA LEU A 39 -3.01 5.21 2.19
C LEU A 39 -4.01 6.29 1.78
N GLU A 40 -4.88 6.01 0.82
CA GLU A 40 -5.90 6.98 0.37
C GLU A 40 -6.89 7.30 1.50
N ALA A 41 -7.33 6.30 2.27
CA ALA A 41 -8.16 6.55 3.45
C ALA A 41 -7.48 7.47 4.49
N LEU A 42 -6.19 7.25 4.78
CA LEU A 42 -5.43 8.12 5.67
C LEU A 42 -5.29 9.56 5.13
N LYS A 43 -5.13 9.73 3.82
CA LYS A 43 -5.09 11.05 3.17
C LYS A 43 -6.44 11.76 3.25
N GLU A 44 -7.54 11.03 3.05
CA GLU A 44 -8.90 11.56 3.19
C GLU A 44 -9.17 12.00 4.63
N ASP A 45 -8.84 11.16 5.61
CA ASP A 45 -8.96 11.51 7.03
C ASP A 45 -8.14 12.75 7.36
N HIS A 46 -6.92 12.87 6.82
CA HIS A 46 -6.06 14.03 7.04
C HIS A 46 -6.69 15.31 6.47
N ARG A 47 -7.29 15.23 5.27
CA ARG A 47 -8.02 16.34 4.66
C ARG A 47 -9.25 16.73 5.48
N ARG A 48 -9.98 15.76 6.03
CA ARG A 48 -11.14 16.01 6.92
C ARG A 48 -10.71 16.74 8.19
N LEU A 49 -9.69 16.25 8.88
CA LEU A 49 -9.14 16.89 10.07
C LEU A 49 -8.62 18.32 9.80
N GLN A 50 -8.01 18.55 8.64
CA GLN A 50 -7.64 19.91 8.22
C GLN A 50 -8.86 20.81 7.96
N ALA A 51 -9.93 20.28 7.38
CA ALA A 51 -11.16 21.04 7.13
C ALA A 51 -11.88 21.38 8.45
N GLU A 52 -11.96 20.44 9.39
CA GLU A 52 -12.49 20.65 10.75
C GLU A 52 -11.70 21.74 11.48
N LEU A 53 -10.36 21.68 11.43
CA LEU A 53 -9.49 22.72 11.99
C LEU A 53 -9.78 24.10 11.40
N ARG A 54 -9.97 24.21 10.08
CA ARG A 54 -10.30 25.48 9.42
C ARG A 54 -11.66 26.02 9.84
N GLN A 55 -12.64 25.15 10.05
CA GLN A 55 -13.96 25.56 10.55
C GLN A 55 -13.89 26.02 12.01
N GLU A 56 -13.18 25.29 12.88
CA GLU A 56 -13.02 25.71 14.28
C GLU A 56 -12.23 27.01 14.42
N GLN A 57 -11.26 27.26 13.54
CA GLN A 57 -10.54 28.53 13.48
C GLN A 57 -11.47 29.74 13.27
N GLN A 58 -12.62 29.53 12.60
CA GLN A 58 -13.60 30.58 12.34
C GLN A 58 -14.59 30.77 13.51
N ALA A 59 -14.79 29.76 14.36
CA ALA A 59 -15.89 29.73 15.34
C ALA A 59 -15.51 30.11 16.79
N ALA A 60 -14.28 29.82 17.23
CA ALA A 60 -13.64 30.35 18.44
C ALA A 60 -12.36 29.55 18.70
N PHE A 61 -11.25 29.99 18.13
CA PHE A 61 -10.00 29.26 18.16
C PHE A 61 -9.24 29.47 19.48
N THR A 62 -9.12 28.42 20.30
CA THR A 62 -8.29 28.47 21.52
C THR A 62 -6.89 27.93 21.24
N ALA A 63 -5.88 28.40 21.97
CA ALA A 63 -4.52 27.86 21.88
C ALA A 63 -4.44 26.37 22.27
N GLY A 64 -5.36 25.89 23.12
CA GLY A 64 -5.46 24.49 23.52
C GLY A 64 -5.95 23.60 22.37
N THR A 65 -7.03 23.99 21.69
CA THR A 65 -7.54 23.28 20.52
C THR A 65 -6.51 23.28 19.39
N ALA A 66 -5.84 24.41 19.13
CA ALA A 66 -4.76 24.50 18.16
C ALA A 66 -3.66 23.43 18.36
N ARG A 67 -3.21 23.24 19.60
CA ARG A 67 -2.17 22.25 19.93
C ARG A 67 -2.63 20.81 19.77
N LEU A 68 -3.89 20.51 20.10
CA LEU A 68 -4.45 19.17 19.93
C LEU A 68 -4.54 18.79 18.44
N TYR A 69 -4.99 19.72 17.60
CA TYR A 69 -5.02 19.50 16.14
C TYR A 69 -3.62 19.41 15.54
N ASP A 70 -2.65 20.24 15.94
CA ASP A 70 -1.26 20.11 15.47
C ASP A 70 -0.68 18.73 15.83
N LEU A 71 -0.92 18.25 17.05
CA LEU A 71 -0.48 16.91 17.47
C LEU A 71 -1.17 15.80 16.66
N ALA A 72 -2.49 15.91 16.42
CA ALA A 72 -3.24 14.96 15.60
C ALA A 72 -2.72 14.93 14.15
N LEU A 73 -2.53 16.10 13.52
CA LEU A 73 -2.02 16.23 12.16
C LEU A 73 -0.60 15.67 12.03
N ARG A 74 0.30 15.96 12.98
CA ARG A 74 1.65 15.39 12.99
C ARG A 74 1.63 13.87 13.12
N ARG A 75 0.78 13.32 13.99
CA ARG A 75 0.64 11.87 14.14
C ARG A 75 0.12 11.23 12.85
N MET A 76 -0.84 11.86 12.19
CA MET A 76 -1.37 11.39 10.91
C MET A 76 -0.33 11.48 9.79
N ALA A 77 0.41 12.57 9.70
CA ALA A 77 1.50 12.73 8.74
C ALA A 77 2.55 11.61 8.90
N GLY A 78 2.91 11.27 10.15
CA GLY A 78 3.76 10.11 10.43
C GLY A 78 3.18 8.79 9.94
N ARG A 79 1.88 8.54 10.17
CA ARG A 79 1.19 7.33 9.67
C ARG A 79 1.16 7.28 8.14
N VAL A 80 0.90 8.40 7.47
CA VAL A 80 0.91 8.50 6.00
C VAL A 80 2.30 8.17 5.46
N LEU A 81 3.38 8.71 6.05
CA LEU A 81 4.75 8.41 5.63
C LEU A 81 5.09 6.93 5.78
N THR A 82 4.77 6.33 6.93
CA THR A 82 5.00 4.88 7.15
C THR A 82 4.20 4.03 6.15
N GLN A 83 2.94 4.40 5.90
CA GLN A 83 2.09 3.71 4.94
C GLN A 83 2.61 3.86 3.50
N GLN A 84 3.11 5.04 3.13
CA GLN A 84 3.73 5.27 1.82
C GLN A 84 4.98 4.41 1.62
N ALA A 85 5.80 4.24 2.67
CA ALA A 85 6.96 3.35 2.62
C ALA A 85 6.54 1.88 2.42
N GLN A 86 5.44 1.44 3.05
CA GLN A 86 4.88 0.10 2.83
C GLN A 86 4.40 -0.09 1.40
N VAL A 87 3.66 0.87 0.85
CA VAL A 87 3.22 0.87 -0.56
C VAL A 87 4.44 0.76 -1.49
N THR A 88 5.47 1.58 -1.27
CA THR A 88 6.70 1.57 -2.08
C THR A 88 7.37 0.19 -2.05
N ARG A 89 7.47 -0.43 -0.88
CA ARG A 89 8.01 -1.79 -0.75
C ARG A 89 7.18 -2.83 -1.51
N HIS A 90 5.85 -2.72 -1.48
CA HIS A 90 4.97 -3.61 -2.24
C HIS A 90 5.06 -3.36 -3.75
N GLU A 91 5.25 -2.11 -4.20
CA GLU A 91 5.52 -1.79 -5.60
C GLU A 91 6.83 -2.41 -6.08
N GLU A 92 7.89 -2.37 -5.26
CA GLU A 92 9.16 -3.02 -5.56
C GLU A 92 8.99 -4.54 -5.70
N LEU A 93 8.26 -5.18 -4.77
CA LEU A 93 8.00 -6.63 -4.85
C LEU A 93 7.24 -7.01 -6.12
N VAL A 94 6.27 -6.21 -6.55
CA VAL A 94 5.57 -6.42 -7.82
C VAL A 94 6.52 -6.25 -9.01
N LYS A 95 7.39 -5.23 -8.99
CA LYS A 95 8.36 -4.97 -10.08
C LYS A 95 9.46 -6.03 -10.20
N THR A 96 9.97 -6.55 -9.08
CA THR A 96 11.03 -7.57 -9.06
C THR A 96 10.50 -8.99 -9.16
N GLY A 97 9.19 -9.19 -8.96
CA GLY A 97 8.49 -10.44 -9.20
C GLY A 97 8.09 -10.64 -10.68
N MET A 98 8.37 -9.66 -11.54
CA MET A 98 8.36 -9.79 -13.01
C MET A 98 9.77 -10.14 -13.52
#